data_AF-Q575M0-F1
#
_entry.id   AF-Q575M0-F1
#
_cell.length_a   1.000
_cell.length_b   1.000
_cell.length_c   1.000
_cell.angle_alpha   90.00
_cell.angle_beta   90.00
_cell.angle_gamma   90.00
#
_symmetry.space_group_name_H-M   'P 1'
#
loop_
_entity.id
_entity.type
_entity.pdbx_description
1 polymer ?
#
loop_
_entity_poly.entity_id
_entity_poly.type
_entity_poly.pdbx_seq_one_letter_code
_entity_poly.pdbx_strand_id
1 'polypeptide(L)'
;NLMAEHYEALENKIGAPYYGKKAEKLSGCAEYLSFKRDPETGKLKLYQAHFCKVRLCPMCAWRRSLKIAYHNKLIVEEANRQYRCGWIFLTLTVRNVKGERLKPQISEMMEGFRKLFQYKKVKTTVLGFFRALEITKNREEDSYHPHFHVLIPVKKSYFTHNYIKQSEWTSLWKKAMKLDYTPIVDIRRVKGKAKIDAEQIESDVREAMMEQKAVLEISKYPVKDTDVVRGNKVTEDNLNTVFYLDDALAARRLIGYGGILKEIHKELNLGDAEDGDLVK
;
A
#
# COMPACT_ATOMS: atom_id res chain seq x y z
N ASN A 1 -2.45 -22.15 11.40
CA ASN A 1 -2.38 -20.85 10.67
C ASN A 1 -0.95 -20.74 10.20
N LEU A 2 -0.68 -20.89 8.90
CA LEU A 2 0.70 -21.03 8.41
C LEU A 2 1.61 -19.85 8.82
N MET A 3 1.09 -18.62 8.85
CA MET A 3 1.90 -17.48 9.30
C MET A 3 2.23 -17.60 10.80
N ALA A 4 1.32 -18.08 11.64
CA ALA A 4 1.61 -18.33 13.06
C ALA A 4 2.75 -19.32 13.25
N GLU A 5 2.75 -20.42 12.49
CA GLU A 5 3.81 -21.45 12.51
C GLU A 5 5.19 -20.87 12.14
N HIS A 6 5.25 -19.89 11.22
CA HIS A 6 6.50 -19.18 10.91
C HIS A 6 6.99 -18.34 12.09
N TYR A 7 6.09 -17.69 12.84
CA TYR A 7 6.46 -16.92 14.02
C TYR A 7 6.88 -17.83 15.19
N GLU A 8 6.26 -19.00 15.37
CA GLU A 8 6.71 -20.00 16.35
C GLU A 8 8.10 -20.53 16.00
N ALA A 9 8.34 -20.83 14.72
CA ALA A 9 9.65 -21.24 14.25
C ALA A 9 10.73 -20.15 14.45
N LEU A 10 10.37 -18.87 14.28
CA LEU A 10 11.29 -17.75 14.58
C LEU A 10 11.59 -17.66 16.07
N GLU A 11 10.60 -17.84 16.94
CA GLU A 11 10.82 -17.88 18.38
C GLU A 11 11.76 -19.02 18.77
N ASN A 12 11.51 -20.24 18.28
CA ASN A 12 12.34 -21.40 18.58
C ASN A 12 13.79 -21.22 18.08
N LYS A 13 13.98 -20.55 16.93
CA LYS A 13 15.30 -20.33 16.33
C LYS A 13 16.07 -19.18 17.00
N ILE A 14 15.41 -18.09 17.35
CA ILE A 14 16.04 -16.85 17.83
C ILE A 14 16.00 -16.74 19.35
N GLY A 15 15.05 -17.40 20.01
CA GLY A 15 14.82 -17.33 21.46
C GLY A 15 14.17 -16.03 21.92
N ALA A 16 13.62 -15.22 21.01
CA ALA A 16 13.01 -13.93 21.35
C ALA A 16 11.49 -14.06 21.58
N PRO A 17 10.97 -13.82 22.80
CA PRO A 17 9.53 -13.95 23.13
C PRO A 17 8.59 -13.06 22.31
N TYR A 18 9.14 -12.06 21.63
CA TYR A 18 8.44 -11.19 20.71
C TYR A 18 7.75 -11.99 19.59
N TYR A 19 8.40 -13.03 19.06
CA TYR A 19 7.84 -13.83 17.96
C TYR A 19 6.73 -14.75 18.44
N GLY A 20 6.88 -15.40 19.61
CA GLY A 20 5.84 -16.23 20.22
C GLY A 20 4.54 -15.48 20.49
N LYS A 21 4.64 -14.28 21.08
CA LYS A 21 3.48 -13.40 21.30
C LYS A 21 2.76 -13.03 20.00
N LYS A 22 3.46 -12.99 18.86
CA LYS A 22 2.83 -12.76 17.55
C LYS A 22 2.19 -14.01 16.98
N ALA A 23 2.82 -15.17 17.16
CA ALA A 23 2.24 -16.46 16.81
C ALA A 23 0.90 -16.69 17.51
N GLU A 24 0.85 -16.50 18.83
CA GLU A 24 -0.37 -16.63 19.63
C GLU A 24 -1.49 -15.74 19.09
N LYS A 25 -1.19 -14.45 18.85
CA LYS A 25 -2.14 -13.51 18.26
C LYS A 25 -2.61 -13.94 16.88
N LEU A 26 -1.71 -14.44 16.03
CA LEU A 26 -2.05 -14.91 14.68
C LEU A 26 -2.97 -16.13 14.74
N SER A 27 -2.76 -17.05 15.68
CA SER A 27 -3.58 -18.25 15.86
C SER A 27 -5.03 -17.90 16.19
N GLY A 28 -5.27 -16.89 17.04
CA GLY A 28 -6.62 -16.39 17.35
C GLY A 28 -7.20 -15.37 16.35
N CYS A 29 -6.50 -15.09 15.23
CA CYS A 29 -6.97 -14.07 14.29
C CYS A 29 -8.22 -14.54 13.52
N ALA A 30 -9.27 -13.72 13.57
CA ALA A 30 -10.56 -13.96 12.94
C ALA A 30 -11.28 -15.24 13.44
N GLU A 31 -10.93 -15.73 14.63
CA GLU A 31 -11.59 -16.89 15.26
C GLU A 31 -13.04 -16.57 15.64
N TYR A 32 -13.31 -15.34 16.09
CA TYR A 32 -14.65 -14.86 16.40
C TYR A 32 -15.12 -13.86 15.34
N LEU A 33 -16.22 -14.22 14.66
CA LEU A 33 -16.91 -13.39 13.67
C LEU A 33 -18.39 -13.31 14.03
N SER A 34 -18.92 -12.09 14.13
CA SER A 34 -20.35 -11.85 14.31
C SER A 34 -20.89 -11.11 13.11
N PHE A 35 -22.04 -11.58 12.61
CA PHE A 35 -22.71 -11.02 11.45
C PHE A 35 -24.06 -10.45 11.87
N LYS A 36 -24.42 -9.32 11.26
CA LYS A 36 -25.80 -8.82 11.28
C LYS A 36 -26.46 -9.19 9.97
N ARG A 37 -27.70 -9.67 10.06
CA ARG A 37 -28.51 -9.91 8.88
C ARG A 37 -29.20 -8.62 8.47
N ASP A 38 -29.02 -8.24 7.22
CA ASP A 38 -29.76 -7.16 6.62
C ASP A 38 -31.24 -7.58 6.49
N PRO A 39 -32.19 -6.84 7.08
CA PRO A 39 -33.59 -7.24 7.12
C PRO A 39 -34.30 -7.16 5.76
N GLU A 40 -33.82 -6.32 4.84
CA GLU A 40 -34.44 -6.09 3.53
C GLU A 40 -33.90 -7.08 2.48
N THR A 41 -32.58 -7.27 2.46
CA THR A 41 -31.89 -8.09 1.45
C THR A 41 -31.57 -9.51 1.95
N GLY A 42 -31.69 -9.76 3.26
CA GLY A 42 -31.34 -11.02 3.90
C GLY A 42 -29.84 -11.33 3.96
N LYS A 43 -28.98 -10.45 3.41
CA LYS A 43 -27.52 -10.64 3.33
C LYS A 43 -26.87 -10.49 4.70
N LEU A 44 -25.84 -11.31 4.97
CA LEU A 44 -25.04 -11.21 6.18
C LEU A 44 -23.93 -10.18 5.99
N LYS A 45 -23.88 -9.19 6.88
CA LYS A 45 -22.81 -8.19 6.94
C LYS A 45 -21.96 -8.43 8.17
N LEU A 46 -20.64 -8.54 7.99
CA LEU A 46 -19.71 -8.65 9.11
C LEU A 46 -19.86 -7.41 10.01
N TYR A 47 -20.16 -7.64 11.28
CA TYR A 47 -20.43 -6.60 12.27
C TYR A 47 -19.32 -6.52 13.32
N GLN A 48 -18.73 -7.66 13.70
CA GLN A 48 -17.64 -7.72 14.65
C GLN A 48 -16.68 -8.84 14.26
N ALA A 49 -15.38 -8.60 14.42
CA ALA A 49 -14.35 -9.60 14.21
C ALA A 49 -13.13 -9.31 15.10
N HIS A 50 -12.48 -10.36 15.61
CA HIS A 50 -11.24 -10.24 16.37
C HIS A 50 -10.03 -10.37 15.45
N PHE A 51 -9.50 -9.26 14.96
CA PHE A 51 -8.30 -9.25 14.10
C PHE A 51 -7.02 -9.08 14.93
N CYS A 52 -6.01 -9.91 14.69
CA CYS A 52 -4.74 -9.86 15.42
C CYS A 52 -3.90 -8.60 15.16
N LYS A 53 -4.16 -7.93 14.03
CA LYS A 53 -3.43 -6.75 13.53
C LYS A 53 -1.92 -6.95 13.36
N VAL A 54 -1.41 -8.17 13.40
CA VAL A 54 -0.02 -8.45 12.98
C VAL A 54 0.15 -8.05 11.51
N ARG A 55 1.25 -7.38 11.17
CA ARG A 55 1.45 -6.77 9.84
C ARG A 55 1.49 -7.79 8.73
N LEU A 56 2.20 -8.90 8.95
CA LEU A 56 2.31 -10.00 8.00
C LEU A 56 1.14 -11.01 8.11
N CYS A 57 0.11 -10.74 8.91
CA CYS A 57 -1.08 -11.58 8.92
C CYS A 57 -1.84 -11.42 7.59
N PRO A 58 -2.01 -12.47 6.76
CA PRO A 58 -2.69 -12.36 5.46
C PRO A 58 -4.13 -11.83 5.60
N MET A 59 -4.86 -12.30 6.62
CA MET A 59 -6.23 -11.84 6.89
C MET A 59 -6.28 -10.34 7.23
N CYS A 60 -5.42 -9.87 8.13
CA CYS A 60 -5.40 -8.44 8.50
C CYS A 60 -4.86 -7.58 7.36
N ALA A 61 -3.87 -8.07 6.62
CA ALA A 61 -3.31 -7.41 5.44
C ALA A 61 -4.40 -7.20 4.37
N TRP A 62 -5.15 -8.26 4.05
CA TRP A 62 -6.27 -8.17 3.12
C TRP A 62 -7.33 -7.16 3.59
N ARG A 63 -7.77 -7.23 4.85
CA ARG A 63 -8.78 -6.28 5.39
C ARG A 63 -8.30 -4.82 5.36
N ARG A 64 -7.03 -4.56 5.67
CA ARG A 64 -6.44 -3.22 5.52
C ARG A 64 -6.43 -2.76 4.07
N SER A 65 -6.10 -3.64 3.11
CA SER A 65 -6.10 -3.28 1.69
C SER A 65 -7.48 -2.82 1.22
N LEU A 66 -8.55 -3.50 1.64
CA LEU A 66 -9.94 -3.11 1.37
C LEU A 66 -10.27 -1.74 1.97
N LYS A 67 -9.87 -1.51 3.22
CA LYS A 67 -10.09 -0.23 3.90
C LYS A 67 -9.35 0.93 3.22
N ILE A 68 -8.08 0.72 2.85
CA ILE A 68 -7.28 1.70 2.09
C ILE A 68 -7.94 1.99 0.74
N ALA A 69 -8.39 0.96 0.02
CA ALA A 69 -9.11 1.14 -1.24
C ALA A 69 -10.38 1.97 -1.07
N TYR A 70 -11.17 1.68 -0.04
CA TYR A 70 -12.38 2.44 0.29
C TYR A 70 -12.07 3.90 0.63
N HIS A 71 -11.09 4.16 1.50
CA HIS A 71 -10.67 5.52 1.83
C HIS A 71 -10.19 6.27 0.59
N ASN A 72 -9.34 5.64 -0.22
CA ASN A 72 -8.82 6.25 -1.45
C ASN A 72 -9.92 6.52 -2.47
N LYS A 73 -10.94 5.66 -2.58
CA LYS A 73 -12.12 5.92 -3.41
C LYS A 73 -12.78 7.23 -3.01
N LEU A 74 -13.16 7.37 -1.73
CA LEU A 74 -13.83 8.57 -1.23
C LEU A 74 -12.99 9.83 -1.40
N ILE A 75 -11.69 9.74 -1.09
CA ILE A 75 -10.76 10.86 -1.23
C ILE A 75 -10.61 11.29 -2.70
N VAL A 76 -10.53 10.33 -3.64
CA VAL A 76 -10.40 10.62 -5.07
C VAL A 76 -11.68 11.24 -5.61
N GLU A 77 -12.84 10.71 -5.25
CA GLU A 77 -14.16 11.27 -5.61
C GLU A 77 -14.28 12.72 -5.13
N GLU A 78 -13.92 12.97 -3.87
CA GLU A 78 -14.01 14.30 -3.28
C GLU A 78 -12.97 15.28 -3.88
N ALA A 79 -11.75 14.81 -4.15
CA ALA A 79 -10.73 15.61 -4.82
C ALA A 79 -11.17 16.00 -6.24
N ASN A 80 -11.80 15.08 -6.97
CA ASN A 80 -12.35 15.35 -8.30
C ASN A 80 -13.49 16.37 -8.23
N ARG A 81 -14.37 16.26 -7.24
CA ARG A 81 -15.50 17.17 -7.01
C ARG A 81 -15.03 18.59 -6.69
N GLN A 82 -14.10 18.73 -5.73
CA GLN A 82 -13.62 20.03 -5.24
C GLN A 82 -12.63 20.70 -6.21
N TYR A 83 -11.64 19.97 -6.73
CA TYR A 83 -10.49 20.55 -7.44
C TYR A 83 -10.50 20.32 -8.95
N ARG A 84 -11.40 19.45 -9.44
CA ARG A 84 -11.46 19.05 -10.86
C ARG A 84 -10.07 18.68 -11.40
N CYS A 85 -9.29 17.94 -10.62
CA CYS A 85 -7.90 17.63 -10.92
C CYS A 85 -7.75 16.55 -12.01
N GLY A 86 -6.54 16.44 -12.55
CA GLY A 86 -6.06 15.26 -13.26
C GLY A 86 -5.20 14.39 -12.34
N TRP A 87 -4.89 13.18 -12.78
CA TRP A 87 -4.20 12.19 -11.94
C TRP A 87 -3.01 11.55 -12.64
N ILE A 88 -1.96 11.34 -11.86
CA ILE A 88 -0.73 10.66 -12.27
C ILE A 88 -0.49 9.51 -11.31
N PHE A 89 -0.10 8.36 -11.85
CA PHE A 89 0.46 7.25 -11.11
C PHE A 89 1.96 7.23 -11.33
N LEU A 90 2.73 7.26 -10.23
CA LEU A 90 4.18 7.30 -10.23
C LEU A 90 4.70 6.11 -9.41
N THR A 91 5.62 5.34 -9.99
CA THR A 91 6.37 4.29 -9.28
C THR A 91 7.81 4.73 -9.08
N LEU A 92 8.27 4.77 -7.83
CA LEU A 92 9.65 5.11 -7.48
C LEU A 92 10.37 3.88 -6.96
N THR A 93 11.44 3.45 -7.65
CA THR A 93 12.19 2.24 -7.29
C THR A 93 13.59 2.54 -6.78
N VAL A 94 14.20 1.55 -6.14
CA VAL A 94 15.65 1.44 -5.89
C VAL A 94 16.13 0.08 -6.41
N ARG A 95 17.45 -0.15 -6.47
CA ARG A 95 17.96 -1.51 -6.73
C ARG A 95 17.54 -2.43 -5.60
N ASN A 96 17.48 -3.73 -5.90
CA ASN A 96 17.22 -4.73 -4.87
C ASN A 96 18.30 -4.66 -3.77
N VAL A 97 17.87 -4.94 -2.54
CA VAL A 97 18.73 -4.96 -1.36
C VAL A 97 18.64 -6.31 -0.67
N LYS A 98 19.70 -6.70 0.03
CA LYS A 98 19.66 -7.87 0.93
C LYS A 98 18.78 -7.58 2.15
N GLY A 99 18.29 -8.64 2.80
CA GLY A 99 17.36 -8.54 3.93
C GLY A 99 17.85 -7.59 5.03
N GLU A 100 19.11 -7.70 5.42
CA GLU A 100 19.75 -6.84 6.44
C GLU A 100 19.74 -5.35 6.07
N ARG A 101 19.75 -5.03 4.78
CA ARG A 101 19.71 -3.65 4.26
C ARG A 101 18.30 -3.14 4.00
N LEU A 102 17.27 -3.97 4.13
CA LEU A 102 15.89 -3.59 3.81
C LEU A 102 15.36 -2.47 4.72
N LYS A 103 15.50 -2.63 6.03
CA LYS A 103 15.06 -1.63 7.02
C LYS A 103 15.75 -0.26 6.85
N PRO A 104 17.09 -0.16 6.75
CA PRO A 104 17.73 1.12 6.48
C PRO A 104 17.35 1.67 5.09
N GLN A 105 17.26 0.82 4.06
CA GLN A 105 16.86 1.25 2.72
C GLN A 105 15.48 1.90 2.71
N ILE A 106 14.49 1.32 3.41
CA ILE A 106 13.15 1.92 3.54
C ILE A 106 13.23 3.28 4.26
N SER A 107 14.07 3.42 5.28
CA SER A 107 14.24 4.68 6.00
C SER A 107 14.80 5.77 5.08
N GLU A 108 15.83 5.44 4.29
CA GLU A 108 16.40 6.31 3.27
C GLU A 108 15.36 6.69 2.21
N MET A 109 14.54 5.74 1.77
CA MET A 109 13.46 5.97 0.80
C MET A 109 12.39 6.91 1.35
N MET A 110 11.95 6.77 2.59
CA MET A 110 10.98 7.67 3.21
C MET A 110 11.51 9.11 3.26
N GLU A 111 12.79 9.27 3.60
CA GLU A 111 13.45 10.58 3.64
C GLU A 111 13.67 11.16 2.24
N GLY A 112 14.05 10.33 1.27
CA GLY A 112 14.13 10.71 -0.14
C GLY A 112 12.77 11.16 -0.68
N PHE A 113 11.69 10.45 -0.33
CA PHE A 113 10.34 10.81 -0.75
C PHE A 113 9.94 12.18 -0.19
N ARG A 114 10.24 12.44 1.09
CA ARG A 114 10.03 13.75 1.72
C ARG A 114 10.77 14.86 0.97
N LYS A 115 12.04 14.66 0.61
CA LYS A 115 12.84 15.62 -0.16
C LYS A 115 12.28 15.85 -1.57
N LEU A 116 11.91 14.77 -2.27
CA LEU A 116 11.36 14.82 -3.63
C LEU A 116 10.16 15.78 -3.71
N PHE A 117 9.22 15.64 -2.77
CA PHE A 117 8.02 16.48 -2.73
C PHE A 117 8.25 17.90 -2.18
N GLN A 118 9.46 18.21 -1.69
CA GLN A 118 9.87 19.55 -1.29
C GLN A 118 10.57 20.32 -2.41
N TYR A 119 11.05 19.65 -3.48
CA TYR A 119 11.65 20.34 -4.62
C TYR A 119 10.65 21.29 -5.26
N LYS A 120 11.10 22.53 -5.51
CA LYS A 120 10.27 23.63 -6.04
C LYS A 120 9.41 23.17 -7.21
N LYS A 121 10.00 22.49 -8.20
CA LYS A 121 9.31 21.97 -9.38
C LYS A 121 8.17 21.03 -9.03
N VAL A 122 8.39 20.07 -8.12
CA VAL A 122 7.35 19.11 -7.69
C VAL A 122 6.29 19.84 -6.87
N LYS A 123 6.72 20.56 -5.83
CA LYS A 123 5.84 21.27 -4.89
C LYS A 123 4.89 22.26 -5.58
N THR A 124 5.32 22.94 -6.64
CA THR A 124 4.47 23.90 -7.37
C THR A 124 3.54 23.23 -8.38
N THR A 125 3.82 21.98 -8.76
CA THR A 125 3.13 21.28 -9.85
C THR A 125 2.08 20.32 -9.33
N VAL A 126 2.38 19.60 -8.24
CA VAL A 126 1.48 18.63 -7.62
C VAL A 126 0.59 19.28 -6.59
N LEU A 127 -0.66 18.82 -6.47
CA LEU A 127 -1.61 19.31 -5.46
C LEU A 127 -1.53 18.50 -4.15
N GLY A 128 -0.95 17.31 -4.22
CA GLY A 128 -0.83 16.40 -3.09
C GLY A 128 -0.27 15.06 -3.50
N PHE A 129 -0.41 14.06 -2.63
CA PHE A 129 -0.09 12.68 -2.94
C PHE A 129 -0.81 11.72 -2.00
N PHE A 130 -1.04 10.50 -2.48
CA PHE A 130 -1.08 9.28 -1.68
C PHE A 130 0.14 8.46 -2.04
N ARG A 131 0.89 7.96 -1.04
CA ARG A 131 2.04 7.08 -1.20
C ARG A 131 1.76 5.77 -0.48
N ALA A 132 2.06 4.64 -1.12
CA ALA A 132 2.17 3.33 -0.48
C ALA A 132 3.57 2.76 -0.72
N LEU A 133 4.21 2.22 0.32
CA LEU A 133 5.38 1.36 0.19
C LEU A 133 4.91 -0.02 -0.27
N GLU A 134 5.58 -0.64 -1.23
CA GLU A 134 5.47 -2.05 -1.60
C GLU A 134 6.85 -2.69 -1.58
N ILE A 135 6.94 -3.96 -1.17
CA ILE A 135 8.16 -4.76 -1.16
C ILE A 135 7.85 -6.06 -1.87
N THR A 136 8.60 -6.36 -2.93
CA THR A 136 8.58 -7.67 -3.59
C THR A 136 9.86 -8.43 -3.26
N LYS A 137 9.78 -9.76 -3.15
CA LYS A 137 10.96 -10.63 -2.92
C LYS A 137 11.40 -11.28 -4.23
N ASN A 138 12.65 -11.05 -4.63
CA ASN A 138 13.34 -11.90 -5.60
C ASN A 138 13.95 -13.08 -4.85
N ARG A 139 13.42 -14.28 -5.07
CA ARG A 139 13.87 -15.51 -4.37
C ARG A 139 15.07 -16.18 -5.02
N GLU A 140 15.31 -15.93 -6.31
CA GLU A 140 16.49 -16.47 -7.01
C GLU A 140 17.76 -15.79 -6.51
N GLU A 141 17.70 -14.49 -6.29
CA GLU A 141 18.83 -13.69 -5.80
C GLU A 141 18.82 -13.47 -4.28
N ASP A 142 17.82 -14.01 -3.57
CA ASP A 142 17.48 -13.71 -2.17
C ASP A 142 17.65 -12.22 -1.85
N SER A 143 16.85 -11.40 -2.53
CA SER A 143 16.90 -9.95 -2.45
C SER A 143 15.49 -9.35 -2.43
N TYR A 144 15.36 -8.13 -1.91
CA TYR A 144 14.10 -7.43 -1.71
C TYR A 144 14.08 -6.15 -2.52
N HIS A 145 12.93 -5.84 -3.11
CA HIS A 145 12.74 -4.67 -3.95
C HIS A 145 11.68 -3.73 -3.32
N PRO A 146 12.09 -2.87 -2.36
CA PRO A 146 11.20 -1.83 -1.86
C PRO A 146 10.99 -0.76 -2.94
N HIS A 147 9.73 -0.38 -3.15
CA HIS A 147 9.35 0.67 -4.10
C HIS A 147 8.12 1.42 -3.59
N PHE A 148 7.91 2.65 -4.09
CA PHE A 148 6.70 3.41 -3.80
C PHE A 148 5.76 3.42 -4.99
N HIS A 149 4.48 3.17 -4.72
CA HIS A 149 3.39 3.58 -5.59
C HIS A 149 2.80 4.89 -5.09
N VAL A 150 2.64 5.85 -5.99
CA VAL A 150 2.24 7.21 -5.65
C VAL A 150 1.13 7.67 -6.58
N LEU A 151 -0.03 7.99 -6.02
CA LEU A 151 -1.12 8.65 -6.73
C LEU A 151 -1.04 10.16 -6.47
N ILE A 152 -0.96 10.94 -7.55
CA ILE A 152 -0.69 12.37 -7.49
C ILE A 152 -1.80 13.14 -8.20
N PRO A 153 -2.59 13.95 -7.49
CA PRO A 153 -3.48 14.92 -8.10
C PRO A 153 -2.68 16.10 -8.64
N VAL A 154 -3.01 16.53 -9.85
CA VAL A 154 -2.40 17.67 -10.55
C VAL A 154 -3.48 18.56 -11.16
N LYS A 155 -3.15 19.83 -11.44
CA LYS A 155 -4.05 20.70 -12.22
C LYS A 155 -4.28 20.07 -13.60
N LYS A 156 -5.48 20.23 -14.19
CA LYS A 156 -5.76 19.72 -15.56
C LYS A 156 -4.77 20.22 -16.60
N SER A 157 -4.28 21.46 -16.45
CA SER A 157 -3.26 22.05 -17.32
C SER A 157 -1.89 21.39 -17.22
N TYR A 158 -1.63 20.52 -16.24
CA TYR A 158 -0.34 19.81 -16.10
C TYR A 158 0.09 19.09 -17.37
N PHE A 159 -0.87 18.51 -18.10
CA PHE A 159 -0.57 17.73 -19.31
C PHE A 159 -0.23 18.60 -20.53
N THR A 160 -0.36 19.92 -20.41
CA THR A 160 0.00 20.89 -21.45
C THR A 160 1.07 21.88 -20.98
N HIS A 161 1.07 22.23 -19.69
CA HIS A 161 1.95 23.20 -19.05
C HIS A 161 2.56 22.60 -17.79
N ASN A 162 3.84 22.89 -17.51
CA ASN A 162 4.55 22.38 -16.33
C ASN A 162 4.60 20.84 -16.22
N TYR A 163 4.40 20.12 -17.32
CA TYR A 163 4.56 18.68 -17.38
C TYR A 163 5.98 18.27 -16.96
N ILE A 164 6.09 17.33 -16.03
CA ILE A 164 7.36 16.74 -15.61
C ILE A 164 7.50 15.41 -16.34
N LYS A 165 8.50 15.32 -17.24
CA LYS A 165 8.76 14.10 -18.01
C LYS A 165 9.32 13.00 -17.11
N GLN A 166 9.20 11.74 -17.53
CA GLN A 166 9.74 10.59 -16.81
C GLN A 166 11.23 10.76 -16.48
N SER A 167 12.05 11.20 -17.43
CA SER A 167 13.48 11.45 -17.22
C SER A 167 13.77 12.52 -16.16
N GLU A 168 12.89 13.52 -16.04
CA GLU A 168 12.98 14.56 -15.01
C GLU A 168 12.59 14.00 -13.64
N TRP A 169 11.51 13.22 -13.55
CA TRP A 169 11.15 12.48 -12.33
C TRP A 169 12.28 11.54 -11.88
N THR A 170 12.88 10.79 -12.80
CA THR A 170 14.06 9.95 -12.53
C THR A 170 15.21 10.76 -11.96
N SER A 171 15.52 11.91 -12.57
CA SER A 171 16.61 12.78 -12.12
C SER A 171 16.34 13.37 -10.73
N LEU A 172 15.11 13.81 -10.47
CA LEU A 172 14.69 14.32 -9.17
C LEU A 172 14.75 13.21 -8.10
N TRP A 173 14.29 12.00 -8.43
CA TRP A 173 14.34 10.86 -7.51
C TRP A 173 15.78 10.45 -7.20
N LYS A 174 16.63 10.29 -8.23
CA LYS A 174 18.07 10.05 -8.09
C LYS A 174 18.71 11.06 -7.15
N LYS A 175 18.42 12.36 -7.34
CA LYS A 175 18.93 13.44 -6.50
C LYS A 175 18.43 13.37 -5.06
N ALA A 176 17.13 13.13 -4.86
CA ALA A 176 16.52 13.05 -3.53
C ALA A 176 17.09 11.88 -2.69
N MET A 177 17.33 10.75 -3.35
CA MET A 177 17.91 9.55 -2.77
C MET A 177 19.45 9.57 -2.73
N LYS A 178 20.10 10.54 -3.38
CA LYS A 178 21.57 10.60 -3.54
C LYS A 178 22.15 9.32 -4.16
N LEU A 179 21.47 8.74 -5.14
CA LEU A 179 21.93 7.51 -5.81
C LEU A 179 23.07 7.81 -6.77
N ASP A 180 24.04 6.90 -6.82
CA ASP A 180 25.12 6.88 -7.80
C ASP A 180 24.63 6.33 -9.16
N TYR A 181 23.65 5.44 -9.16
CA TYR A 181 23.01 4.90 -10.36
C TYR A 181 21.72 5.64 -10.77
N THR A 182 21.26 5.39 -11.99
CA THR A 182 19.98 5.90 -12.50
C THR A 182 18.86 4.92 -12.14
N PRO A 183 17.90 5.28 -11.25
CA PRO A 183 16.82 4.39 -10.86
C PRO A 183 15.76 4.25 -11.96
N ILE A 184 14.95 3.19 -11.89
CA ILE A 184 13.79 3.03 -12.76
C ILE A 184 12.62 3.77 -12.13
N VAL A 185 12.01 4.68 -12.89
CA VAL A 185 10.79 5.38 -12.48
C VAL A 185 9.76 5.18 -13.57
N ASP A 186 8.57 4.75 -13.19
CA ASP A 186 7.42 4.65 -14.10
C ASP A 186 6.45 5.80 -13.80
N ILE A 187 5.94 6.44 -14.85
CA ILE A 187 4.95 7.50 -14.72
C ILE A 187 3.87 7.34 -15.78
N ARG A 188 2.62 7.29 -15.32
CA ARG A 188 1.44 7.09 -16.17
C ARG A 188 0.36 8.10 -15.83
N ARG A 189 -0.28 8.67 -16.85
CA ARG A 189 -1.53 9.41 -16.66
C ARG A 189 -2.64 8.42 -16.30
N VAL A 190 -3.36 8.67 -15.23
CA VAL A 190 -4.57 7.91 -14.91
C VAL A 190 -5.72 8.48 -15.74
N LYS A 191 -6.29 7.66 -16.61
CA LYS A 191 -7.48 8.01 -17.40
C LYS A 191 -8.72 7.59 -16.62
N GLY A 192 -9.62 8.52 -16.31
CA GLY A 192 -11.01 8.16 -16.00
C GLY A 192 -11.67 7.67 -17.29
N LYS A 193 -12.41 6.56 -17.24
CA LYS A 193 -13.19 6.16 -18.43
C LYS A 193 -14.35 7.15 -18.60
N ALA A 194 -14.58 7.58 -19.83
CA ALA A 194 -15.88 8.10 -20.24
C ALA A 194 -16.88 6.93 -20.21
N LYS A 195 -18.14 7.22 -19.86
CA LYS A 195 -19.29 6.31 -19.85
C LYS A 195 -19.17 5.23 -20.93
N ILE A 196 -19.16 3.96 -20.53
CA ILE A 196 -19.33 2.82 -21.43
C ILE A 196 -20.76 2.33 -21.22
N ASP A 197 -21.50 2.20 -22.32
CA ASP A 197 -22.87 1.71 -22.34
C ASP A 197 -22.97 0.34 -21.66
N ALA A 198 -23.92 0.27 -20.74
CA ALA A 198 -24.17 -0.83 -19.85
C ALA A 198 -25.16 -1.79 -20.49
N GLU A 199 -24.66 -2.87 -21.09
CA GLU A 199 -25.46 -4.08 -21.27
C GLU A 199 -24.51 -5.27 -21.25
N GLN A 200 -24.77 -6.19 -20.32
CA GLN A 200 -24.05 -7.44 -20.04
C GLN A 200 -22.84 -7.31 -19.09
N ILE A 201 -23.14 -7.69 -17.84
CA ILE A 201 -22.31 -8.02 -16.66
C ILE A 201 -22.74 -7.14 -15.47
N GLU A 202 -23.13 -7.79 -14.36
CA GLU A 202 -23.64 -7.18 -13.12
C GLU A 202 -23.04 -5.78 -12.86
N SER A 203 -23.89 -4.77 -13.00
CA SER A 203 -23.53 -3.35 -13.10
C SER A 203 -22.73 -2.85 -11.88
N ASP A 204 -23.03 -3.37 -10.70
CA ASP A 204 -22.60 -2.75 -9.45
C ASP A 204 -21.14 -3.07 -9.10
N VAL A 205 -20.58 -4.15 -9.65
CA VAL A 205 -19.21 -4.61 -9.36
C VAL A 205 -18.21 -4.11 -10.40
N ARG A 206 -18.61 -3.99 -11.67
CA ARG A 206 -17.71 -3.61 -12.77
C ARG A 206 -17.44 -2.11 -12.86
N GLU A 207 -18.43 -1.27 -12.59
CA GLU A 207 -18.31 0.19 -12.71
C GLU A 207 -17.37 0.76 -11.63
N ALA A 208 -17.47 0.25 -10.40
CA ALA A 208 -16.51 0.55 -9.33
C ALA A 208 -15.10 0.06 -9.66
N MET A 209 -14.94 -1.15 -10.24
CA MET A 209 -13.61 -1.74 -10.48
C MET A 209 -12.81 -1.08 -11.62
N MET A 210 -13.46 -0.44 -12.61
CA MET A 210 -12.75 0.07 -13.80
C MET A 210 -12.26 1.52 -13.69
N GLU A 211 -13.02 2.44 -13.06
CA GLU A 211 -12.49 3.77 -12.72
C GLU A 211 -11.42 3.69 -11.64
N GLN A 212 -11.52 2.67 -10.78
CA GLN A 212 -10.64 2.46 -9.65
C GLN A 212 -9.46 1.56 -9.99
N LYS A 213 -9.16 1.19 -11.25
CA LYS A 213 -8.01 0.29 -11.49
C LYS A 213 -6.71 0.83 -10.90
N ALA A 214 -6.46 2.14 -11.05
CA ALA A 214 -5.31 2.81 -10.43
C ALA A 214 -5.45 2.96 -8.91
N VAL A 215 -6.67 3.20 -8.40
CA VAL A 215 -6.98 3.27 -6.96
C VAL A 215 -6.83 1.90 -6.28
N LEU A 216 -7.18 0.83 -6.97
CA LEU A 216 -7.01 -0.56 -6.58
C LEU A 216 -5.54 -0.96 -6.71
N GLU A 217 -4.83 -0.51 -7.76
CA GLU A 217 -3.38 -0.74 -7.92
C GLU A 217 -2.59 -0.15 -6.76
N ILE A 218 -2.84 1.12 -6.37
CA ILE A 218 -2.16 1.74 -5.21
C ILE A 218 -2.61 1.19 -3.85
N SER A 219 -3.78 0.54 -3.79
CA SER A 219 -4.32 -0.03 -2.55
C SER A 219 -3.87 -1.47 -2.31
N LYS A 220 -3.09 -2.04 -3.25
CA LYS A 220 -2.40 -3.32 -3.02
C LYS A 220 -1.44 -3.17 -1.84
N TYR A 221 -1.44 -4.17 -0.98
CA TYR A 221 -0.77 -4.15 0.32
C TYR A 221 0.76 -3.99 0.17
N PRO A 222 1.47 -3.42 1.18
CA PRO A 222 2.92 -3.26 1.16
C PRO A 222 3.73 -4.54 0.92
N VAL A 223 3.14 -5.71 1.12
CA VAL A 223 3.70 -6.97 0.66
C VAL A 223 2.56 -7.80 0.11
N LYS A 224 2.70 -8.38 -1.08
CA LYS A 224 1.72 -9.35 -1.58
C LYS A 224 1.86 -10.62 -0.76
N ASP A 225 0.75 -11.19 -0.28
CA ASP A 225 0.78 -12.39 0.56
C ASP A 225 1.53 -13.57 -0.10
N THR A 226 1.48 -13.65 -1.44
CA THR A 226 2.21 -14.62 -2.26
C THR A 226 3.74 -14.42 -2.26
N ASP A 227 4.19 -13.22 -1.94
CA ASP A 227 5.61 -12.85 -1.94
C ASP A 227 6.25 -13.12 -0.56
N VAL A 228 5.47 -13.15 0.52
CA VAL A 228 5.95 -13.46 1.88
C VAL A 228 6.22 -14.95 2.06
N VAL A 229 5.22 -15.80 1.80
CA VAL A 229 5.30 -17.25 2.03
C VAL A 229 4.95 -17.99 0.74
N ARG A 230 5.83 -18.88 0.29
CA ARG A 230 5.54 -19.82 -0.82
C ARG A 230 5.27 -21.23 -0.29
N GLY A 231 4.28 -21.88 -0.89
CA GLY A 231 3.83 -23.21 -0.48
C GLY A 231 3.02 -23.18 0.82
N ASN A 232 2.91 -24.33 1.46
CA ASN A 232 2.07 -24.56 2.63
C ASN A 232 2.87 -25.05 3.86
N LYS A 233 4.17 -24.80 3.90
CA LYS A 233 5.08 -25.26 4.96
C LYS A 233 6.03 -24.15 5.41
N VAL A 234 6.50 -24.25 6.64
CA VAL A 234 7.63 -23.46 7.13
C VAL A 234 8.91 -23.95 6.44
N THR A 235 9.58 -23.05 5.73
CA THR A 235 10.87 -23.30 5.10
C THR A 235 11.86 -22.24 5.57
N GLU A 236 13.16 -22.55 5.52
CA GLU A 236 14.20 -21.58 5.90
C GLU A 236 14.11 -20.27 5.07
N ASP A 237 13.81 -20.37 3.77
CA ASP A 237 13.60 -19.21 2.90
C ASP A 237 12.39 -18.36 3.32
N ASN A 238 11.25 -18.99 3.61
CA ASN A 238 10.07 -18.29 4.11
C ASN A 238 10.34 -17.68 5.50
N LEU A 239 11.06 -18.39 6.37
CA LEU A 239 11.41 -17.95 7.72
C LEU A 239 12.26 -16.68 7.68
N ASN A 240 13.31 -16.67 6.85
CA ASN A 240 14.16 -15.49 6.63
C ASN A 240 13.35 -14.33 6.03
N THR A 241 12.41 -14.62 5.13
CA THR A 241 11.50 -13.61 4.57
C THR A 241 10.64 -12.96 5.64
N VAL A 242 10.00 -13.76 6.49
CA VAL A 242 9.16 -13.26 7.60
C VAL A 242 10.01 -12.44 8.58
N PHE A 243 11.22 -12.91 8.91
CA PHE A 243 12.15 -12.19 9.79
C PHE A 243 12.48 -10.79 9.28
N TYR A 244 12.99 -10.68 8.05
CA TYR A 244 13.43 -9.40 7.50
C TYR A 244 12.27 -8.45 7.24
N LEU A 245 11.12 -8.96 6.75
CA LEU A 245 9.95 -8.12 6.53
C LEU A 245 9.34 -7.64 7.84
N ASP A 246 9.28 -8.48 8.88
CA ASP A 246 8.72 -8.07 10.16
C ASP A 246 9.56 -6.95 10.81
N ASP A 247 10.89 -7.10 10.82
CA ASP A 247 11.79 -6.07 11.34
C ASP A 247 11.75 -4.78 10.50
N ALA A 248 11.78 -4.93 9.16
CA ALA A 248 11.78 -3.79 8.26
C ALA A 248 10.49 -2.97 8.34
N LEU A 249 9.34 -3.62 8.56
CA LEU A 249 8.03 -2.97 8.63
C LEU A 249 7.64 -2.55 10.04
N ALA A 250 8.31 -3.03 11.10
CA ALA A 250 7.96 -2.71 12.48
C ALA A 250 7.93 -1.18 12.74
N ALA A 251 6.87 -0.71 13.40
CA ALA A 251 6.68 0.69 13.82
C ALA A 251 6.77 1.75 12.69
N ARG A 252 6.42 1.39 11.45
CA ARG A 252 6.45 2.32 10.30
C ARG A 252 5.06 2.61 9.73
N ARG A 253 4.84 3.83 9.26
CA ARG A 253 3.66 4.15 8.45
C ARG A 253 3.92 3.78 6.98
N LEU A 254 3.24 2.76 6.47
CA LEU A 254 3.50 2.21 5.14
C LEU A 254 2.81 3.04 4.06
N ILE A 255 1.69 3.66 4.40
CA ILE A 255 0.99 4.63 3.54
C ILE A 255 1.16 6.07 4.03
N GLY A 256 0.89 7.05 3.16
CA GLY A 256 0.90 8.45 3.57
C GLY A 256 0.13 9.35 2.62
N TYR A 257 -0.54 10.36 3.19
CA TYR A 257 -1.25 11.40 2.46
C TYR A 257 -0.54 12.75 2.60
N GLY A 258 -0.52 13.55 1.54
CA GLY A 258 0.00 14.91 1.54
C GLY A 258 -0.81 15.86 0.64
N GLY A 259 -0.65 17.16 0.88
CA GLY A 259 -1.41 18.22 0.19
C GLY A 259 -2.93 18.03 0.34
N ILE A 260 -3.68 18.30 -0.74
CA ILE A 260 -5.14 18.26 -0.73
C ILE A 260 -5.71 16.91 -0.29
N LEU A 261 -5.02 15.78 -0.55
CA LEU A 261 -5.53 14.47 -0.16
C LEU A 261 -5.48 14.26 1.36
N LYS A 262 -4.53 14.89 2.04
CA LYS A 262 -4.45 14.87 3.50
C LYS A 262 -5.55 15.73 4.13
N GLU A 263 -5.89 16.84 3.49
CA GLU A 263 -6.97 17.75 3.91
C GLU A 263 -8.32 17.04 3.76
N ILE A 264 -8.61 16.49 2.57
CA ILE A 264 -9.82 15.71 2.30
C ILE A 264 -9.95 14.51 3.25
N HIS A 265 -8.86 13.76 3.51
CA HIS A 265 -8.90 12.65 4.47
C HIS A 265 -9.35 13.11 5.86
N LYS A 266 -8.98 14.33 6.29
CA LYS A 266 -9.41 14.91 7.57
C LYS A 266 -10.86 15.40 7.50
N GLU A 267 -11.25 16.08 6.42
CA GLU A 267 -12.61 16.58 6.20
C GLU A 267 -13.64 15.45 6.22
N LEU A 268 -13.33 14.34 5.57
CA LEU A 268 -14.17 13.13 5.54
C LEU A 268 -14.14 12.36 6.87
N ASN A 269 -13.37 12.80 7.86
CA ASN A 269 -13.19 12.15 9.17
C ASN A 269 -12.87 10.65 9.05
N LEU A 270 -12.01 10.30 8.09
CA LEU A 270 -11.63 8.90 7.86
C LEU A 270 -10.71 8.44 9.00
N GLY A 271 -10.98 7.25 9.53
CA GLY A 271 -10.16 6.66 10.59
C GLY A 271 -8.77 6.23 10.12
N ASP A 272 -7.98 5.61 10.99
CA ASP A 272 -6.69 5.06 10.58
C ASP A 272 -6.88 3.78 9.73
N ALA A 273 -6.33 3.77 8.52
CA ALA A 273 -6.44 2.66 7.59
C ALA A 273 -5.43 1.52 7.84
N GLU A 274 -4.34 1.77 8.57
CA GLU A 274 -3.32 0.76 8.91
C GLU A 274 -3.61 0.10 10.27
N ASP A 275 -3.93 0.91 11.29
CA ASP A 275 -4.03 0.44 12.69
C ASP A 275 -5.45 0.50 13.27
N GLY A 276 -6.41 1.10 12.54
CA GLY A 276 -7.79 1.24 12.98
C GLY A 276 -8.61 -0.06 12.96
N ASP A 277 -9.93 0.08 13.11
CA ASP A 277 -10.87 -1.03 12.99
C ASP A 277 -10.84 -1.61 11.56
N LEU A 278 -10.67 -2.93 11.46
CA LEU A 278 -10.57 -3.65 10.19
C LEU A 278 -11.90 -4.29 9.78
N VAL A 279 -13.01 -4.06 10.49
CA VAL A 279 -14.36 -4.56 10.13
C VAL A 279 -15.07 -3.68 9.09
N LYS A 280 -14.75 -2.39 9.05
CA LYS A 280 -15.38 -1.41 8.16
C LYS A 280 -14.58 -1.15 6.88
#